data_AF-A0A2D7K8A2-F1
#
_entry.id   AF-A0A2D7K8A2-F1
#
_cell.length_a   1.000
_cell.length_b   1.000
_cell.length_c   1.000
_cell.angle_alpha   90.00
_cell.angle_beta   90.00
_cell.angle_gamma   90.00
#
_symmetry.space_group_name_H-M   'P 1'
#
loop_
_entity.id
_entity.type
_entity.pdbx_description
1 polymer ?
#
loop_
_entity_poly.entity_id
_entity_poly.type
_entity_poly.pdbx_seq_one_letter_code
_entity_poly.pdbx_strand_id
1 'polypeptide(L)'
;MNIRIKYIIICFLTQQSAFSQNKGELTGFKRKSSFQNYSLSQNNTQIFEGLSSIQILRQEALNKRNQAMALKEIEQMHLEKQDKPTRKRMKSTLKMSQKWLANKPIVRKRKVIKQRKIILGQKKLIKEDE
;
A
#
# COMPACT_ATOMS: atom_id res chain seq x y z
N MET A 1 -14.82 9.77 49.64
CA MET A 1 -14.02 10.00 48.41
C MET A 1 -14.95 10.58 47.34
N ASN A 2 -14.76 11.86 46.97
CA ASN A 2 -15.70 12.63 46.15
C ASN A 2 -15.94 12.02 44.76
N ILE A 3 -17.19 12.00 44.31
CA ILE A 3 -17.62 11.47 43.01
C ILE A 3 -16.83 12.11 41.85
N ARG A 4 -16.54 13.41 41.95
CA ARG A 4 -15.71 14.14 40.98
C ARG A 4 -14.28 13.61 40.88
N ILE A 5 -13.69 13.19 42.00
CA ILE A 5 -12.33 12.63 42.03
C ILE A 5 -12.31 11.25 41.38
N LYS A 6 -13.37 10.44 41.55
CA LYS A 6 -13.50 9.14 40.86
C LYS A 6 -13.53 9.30 39.33
N TYR A 7 -14.27 10.28 38.81
CA TYR A 7 -14.32 10.51 37.36
C TYR A 7 -13.00 11.01 36.77
N ILE A 8 -12.27 11.87 37.50
CA ILE A 8 -10.94 12.33 37.07
C ILE A 8 -9.96 11.15 36.99
N ILE A 9 -9.97 10.25 37.98
CA ILE A 9 -9.12 9.05 37.99
C ILE A 9 -9.50 8.10 36.84
N ILE A 10 -10.80 7.90 36.58
CA ILE A 10 -11.28 7.05 35.47
C ILE A 10 -10.86 7.64 34.11
N CYS A 11 -10.95 8.95 33.92
CA CYS A 11 -10.51 9.61 32.69
C CYS A 11 -8.98 9.53 32.48
N PHE A 12 -8.20 9.58 33.56
CA PHE A 12 -6.75 9.44 33.48
C PHE A 12 -6.32 8.00 33.13
N LEU A 13 -7.03 7.00 33.69
CA LEU A 13 -6.79 5.58 33.41
C LEU A 13 -7.15 5.19 31.96
N THR A 14 -8.20 5.77 31.38
CA THR A 14 -8.59 5.50 29.97
C THR A 14 -7.71 6.23 28.95
N GLN A 15 -7.09 7.36 29.32
CA GLN A 15 -6.13 8.04 28.45
C GLN A 15 -4.79 7.32 28.35
N GLN A 16 -4.31 6.69 29.42
CA GLN A 16 -3.07 5.89 29.37
C GLN A 16 -3.21 4.64 28.50
N SER A 17 -4.37 3.98 28.49
CA SER A 17 -4.60 2.80 27.64
C SER A 17 -4.71 3.14 26.15
N ALA A 18 -5.17 4.34 25.79
CA ALA A 18 -5.23 4.80 24.40
C ALA A 18 -3.86 5.25 23.83
N PHE A 19 -2.93 5.67 24.69
CA PHE A 19 -1.61 6.16 24.26
C PHE A 19 -0.57 5.05 24.01
N SER A 20 -0.90 3.79 24.35
CA SER A 20 0.02 2.65 24.21
C SER A 20 -0.11 1.85 22.89
N GLN A 21 -0.85 2.34 21.90
CA GLN A 21 -1.06 1.63 20.63
C GLN A 21 -0.15 2.08 19.46
N ASN A 22 0.76 3.04 19.69
CA ASN A 22 1.76 3.46 18.70
C ASN A 22 3.21 3.20 19.15
N LYS A 23 3.41 2.22 20.04
CA LYS A 23 4.73 1.61 20.18
C LYS A 23 4.83 0.57 19.09
N GLY A 24 5.76 0.77 18.16
CA GLY A 24 6.11 -0.17 17.12
C GLY A 24 6.68 -1.45 17.73
N GLU A 25 5.82 -2.25 18.36
CA GLU A 25 6.06 -3.66 18.51
C GLU A 25 6.02 -4.26 17.11
N LEU A 26 7.20 -4.39 16.52
CA LEU A 26 7.56 -5.59 15.78
C LEU A 26 7.41 -6.79 16.75
N THR A 27 6.17 -7.10 17.14
CA THR A 27 5.83 -8.45 17.52
C THR A 27 5.93 -9.22 16.23
N GLY A 28 7.14 -9.74 15.99
CA GLY A 28 7.44 -10.67 14.92
C GLY A 28 6.47 -11.81 15.08
N PHE A 29 5.36 -11.71 14.36
CA PHE A 29 4.43 -12.80 14.17
C PHE A 29 5.29 -13.89 13.53
N LYS A 30 5.80 -14.82 14.35
CA LYS A 30 6.21 -16.13 13.89
C LYS A 30 4.93 -16.79 13.40
N ARG A 31 4.40 -16.31 12.27
CA ARG A 31 3.60 -17.15 11.41
C ARG A 31 4.55 -18.30 11.18
N LYS A 32 4.19 -19.49 11.66
CA LYS A 32 4.65 -20.71 11.00
C LYS A 32 4.43 -20.38 9.55
N SER A 33 5.52 -20.11 8.82
CA SER A 33 5.46 -20.01 7.38
C SER A 33 4.86 -21.36 7.04
N SER A 34 3.57 -21.39 6.73
CA SER A 34 3.05 -22.46 5.92
C SER A 34 3.93 -22.33 4.70
N PHE A 35 4.94 -23.20 4.64
CA PHE A 35 5.67 -23.51 3.44
C PHE A 35 4.55 -23.99 2.53
N GLN A 36 3.92 -23.04 1.85
CA GLN A 36 3.12 -23.30 0.69
C GLN A 36 4.19 -23.78 -0.29
N ASN A 37 4.47 -25.08 -0.21
CA ASN A 37 5.12 -25.83 -1.26
C ASN A 37 4.15 -25.78 -2.43
N TYR A 38 4.07 -24.63 -3.08
CA TYR A 38 3.83 -24.62 -4.50
C TYR A 38 5.04 -25.35 -5.05
N SER A 39 4.91 -26.67 -5.22
CA SER A 39 5.71 -27.33 -6.23
C SER A 39 5.40 -26.58 -7.51
N LEU A 40 6.25 -25.62 -7.86
CA LEU A 40 6.40 -25.22 -9.25
C LEU A 40 6.64 -26.55 -9.94
N SER A 41 5.66 -27.00 -10.74
CA SER A 41 5.78 -28.19 -11.56
C SER A 41 7.15 -28.08 -12.23
N GLN A 42 8.09 -28.86 -11.72
CA GLN A 42 9.48 -28.82 -12.13
C GLN A 42 9.47 -29.26 -13.56
N ASN A 43 9.48 -28.31 -14.48
CA ASN A 43 9.41 -28.53 -15.92
C ASN A 43 8.40 -29.63 -16.26
N ASN A 44 7.18 -29.25 -16.64
CA ASN A 44 6.44 -30.10 -17.57
C ASN A 44 7.30 -30.20 -18.85
N THR A 45 8.29 -31.09 -18.85
CA THR A 45 8.68 -31.90 -19.98
C THR A 45 7.48 -32.78 -20.26
N GLN A 46 6.37 -32.17 -20.67
CA GLN A 46 5.58 -32.79 -21.72
C GLN A 46 6.56 -32.86 -22.88
N ILE A 47 7.30 -33.96 -22.92
CA ILE A 47 7.96 -34.40 -24.13
C ILE A 47 6.79 -34.54 -25.08
N PHE A 48 6.63 -33.54 -25.94
CA PHE A 48 5.61 -33.54 -26.96
C PHE A 48 6.13 -34.51 -28.02
N GLU A 49 6.07 -35.80 -27.71
CA GLU A 49 6.43 -36.86 -28.63
C GLU A 49 5.51 -36.71 -29.85
N GLY A 50 6.08 -36.23 -30.96
CA GLY A 50 5.39 -36.14 -32.25
C GLY A 50 5.21 -34.76 -32.88
N LEU A 51 5.64 -33.65 -32.26
CA LEU A 51 5.63 -32.35 -32.94
C LEU A 51 6.98 -32.03 -33.59
N SER A 52 6.94 -31.61 -34.84
CA SER A 52 8.09 -31.03 -35.52
C SER A 52 8.51 -29.71 -34.86
N SER A 53 9.77 -29.33 -35.00
CA SER A 53 10.33 -28.07 -34.49
C SER A 53 9.50 -26.84 -34.89
N ILE A 54 8.91 -26.85 -36.09
CA ILE A 54 8.03 -25.79 -36.59
C ILE A 54 6.72 -25.71 -35.78
N GLN A 55 6.15 -26.85 -35.42
CA GLN A 55 4.93 -26.90 -34.62
C GLN A 55 5.17 -26.45 -33.18
N ILE A 56 6.33 -26.78 -32.60
CA ILE A 56 6.75 -26.28 -31.28
C ILE A 56 6.85 -24.75 -31.31
N LEU A 57 7.54 -24.17 -32.30
CA LEU A 57 7.66 -22.72 -32.45
C LEU A 57 6.31 -22.03 -32.63
N ARG A 58 5.39 -22.64 -33.40
CA ARG A 58 4.02 -22.12 -33.55
C ARG A 58 3.25 -22.17 -32.23
N GLN A 59 3.37 -23.26 -31.47
CA GLN A 59 2.70 -23.39 -30.17
C GLN A 59 3.25 -22.39 -29.15
N GLU A 60 4.56 -22.17 -29.11
CA GLU A 60 5.16 -21.14 -28.25
C GLU A 60 4.70 -19.73 -28.61
N ALA A 61 4.61 -19.41 -29.91
CA ALA A 61 4.10 -18.14 -30.36
C ALA A 61 2.62 -17.94 -29.98
N LEU A 62 1.79 -18.98 -30.10
CA LEU A 62 0.39 -18.97 -29.66
C LEU A 62 0.29 -18.81 -28.15
N ASN A 63 1.09 -19.54 -27.37
CA ASN A 63 1.12 -19.46 -25.92
C ASN A 63 1.52 -18.04 -25.45
N LYS A 64 2.54 -17.43 -26.08
CA LYS A 64 2.93 -16.04 -25.79
C LYS A 64 1.80 -15.05 -26.09
N ARG A 65 1.08 -15.23 -27.20
CA ARG A 65 -0.09 -14.39 -27.54
C ARG A 65 -1.22 -14.56 -26.54
N ASN A 66 -1.53 -15.79 -26.17
CA ASN A 66 -2.59 -16.10 -25.21
C ASN A 66 -2.26 -15.56 -23.81
N GLN A 67 -1.00 -15.68 -23.37
CA GLN A 67 -0.54 -15.04 -22.12
C GLN A 67 -0.67 -13.53 -22.18
N ALA A 68 -0.29 -12.89 -23.28
CA ALA A 68 -0.44 -11.44 -23.44
C ALA A 68 -1.91 -10.99 -23.43
N MET A 69 -2.81 -11.77 -24.03
CA MET A 69 -4.26 -11.51 -23.98
C MET A 69 -4.82 -11.70 -22.56
N ALA A 70 -4.47 -12.80 -21.89
CA ALA A 70 -4.90 -13.05 -20.51
C ALA A 70 -4.42 -11.95 -19.55
N LEU A 71 -3.19 -11.46 -19.70
CA LEU A 71 -2.69 -10.34 -18.89
C LEU A 71 -3.49 -9.05 -19.13
N LYS A 72 -3.82 -8.74 -20.40
CA LYS A 72 -4.66 -7.59 -20.74
C LYS A 72 -6.07 -7.72 -20.18
N GLU A 73 -6.66 -8.91 -20.25
CA GLU A 73 -7.99 -9.18 -19.69
C GLU A 73 -8.00 -9.04 -18.16
N ILE A 74 -6.99 -9.58 -17.48
CA ILE A 74 -6.82 -9.43 -16.03
C ILE A 74 -6.67 -7.93 -15.66
N GLU A 75 -5.89 -7.17 -16.43
CA GLU A 75 -5.72 -5.74 -16.23
C GLU A 75 -7.05 -4.98 -16.42
N GLN A 76 -7.81 -5.28 -17.47
CA GLN A 76 -9.11 -4.68 -17.74
C GLN A 76 -10.13 -5.01 -16.64
N MET A 77 -10.24 -6.29 -16.25
CA MET A 77 -11.10 -6.69 -15.15
C MET A 77 -10.72 -6.01 -13.84
N HIS A 78 -9.42 -5.85 -13.57
CA HIS A 78 -8.97 -5.18 -12.35
C HIS A 78 -9.32 -3.69 -12.37
N LEU A 79 -9.25 -3.03 -13.53
CA LEU A 79 -9.69 -1.66 -13.68
C LEU A 79 -11.20 -1.53 -13.49
N GLU A 80 -12.01 -2.41 -14.09
CA GLU A 80 -13.48 -2.39 -14.01
C GLU A 80 -14.01 -2.72 -12.61
N LYS A 81 -13.41 -3.70 -11.93
CA LYS A 81 -13.79 -4.10 -10.55
C LYS A 81 -13.41 -3.07 -9.49
N GLN A 82 -12.53 -2.11 -9.82
CA GLN A 82 -12.14 -1.08 -8.87
C GLN A 82 -13.16 0.06 -8.82
N ASP A 83 -13.67 0.33 -7.61
CA ASP A 83 -14.47 1.49 -7.32
C ASP A 83 -13.79 2.80 -7.75
N LYS A 84 -14.60 3.75 -8.27
CA LYS A 84 -14.16 5.10 -8.64
C LYS A 84 -13.25 5.76 -7.59
N PRO A 85 -13.55 5.74 -6.27
CA PRO A 85 -12.65 6.26 -5.23
C PRO A 85 -11.28 5.57 -5.20
N THR A 86 -11.24 4.23 -5.29
CA THR A 86 -10.01 3.43 -5.27
C THR A 86 -9.12 3.78 -6.46
N ARG A 87 -9.71 3.87 -7.66
CA ARG A 87 -8.99 4.26 -8.89
C ARG A 87 -8.38 5.66 -8.77
N LYS A 88 -9.11 6.63 -8.20
CA LYS A 88 -8.60 7.99 -7.95
C LYS A 88 -7.43 7.96 -6.96
N ARG A 89 -7.56 7.21 -5.85
CA ARG A 89 -6.51 7.08 -4.82
C ARG A 89 -5.23 6.50 -5.42
N MET A 90 -5.32 5.40 -6.16
CA MET A 90 -4.17 4.78 -6.82
C MET A 90 -3.45 5.72 -7.78
N LYS A 91 -4.19 6.40 -8.66
CA LYS A 91 -3.60 7.39 -9.59
C LYS A 91 -2.86 8.50 -8.84
N SER A 92 -3.42 8.97 -7.72
CA SER A 92 -2.78 9.99 -6.90
C SER A 92 -1.50 9.49 -6.21
N THR A 93 -1.52 8.27 -5.66
CA THR A 93 -0.36 7.63 -5.04
C THR A 93 0.75 7.38 -6.05
N LEU A 94 0.40 6.87 -7.24
CA LEU A 94 1.36 6.61 -8.31
C LEU A 94 2.06 7.92 -8.74
N LYS A 95 1.28 8.99 -8.93
CA LYS A 95 1.82 10.32 -9.26
C LYS A 95 2.73 10.87 -8.17
N MET A 96 2.46 10.60 -6.90
CA MET A 96 3.33 11.00 -5.79
C MET A 96 4.63 10.19 -5.78
N SER A 97 4.55 8.87 -5.96
CA SER A 97 5.70 7.97 -6.03
C SER A 97 6.64 8.37 -7.16
N GLN A 98 6.13 8.59 -8.38
CA GLN A 98 6.92 9.04 -9.53
C GLN A 98 7.64 10.37 -9.28
N LYS A 99 6.98 11.31 -8.60
CA LYS A 99 7.64 12.58 -8.23
C LYS A 99 8.76 12.38 -7.23
N TRP A 100 8.52 11.55 -6.23
CA TRP A 100 9.52 11.22 -5.22
C TRP A 100 10.75 10.57 -5.86
N LEU A 101 10.54 9.58 -6.73
CA LEU A 101 11.60 8.93 -7.51
C LEU A 101 12.37 9.93 -8.40
N ALA A 102 11.68 10.93 -8.95
CA ALA A 102 12.31 11.98 -9.76
C ALA A 102 12.91 13.13 -8.93
N ASN A 103 13.04 12.99 -7.61
CA ASN A 103 13.48 14.04 -6.67
C ASN A 103 12.69 15.36 -6.79
N LYS A 104 11.45 15.30 -7.28
CA LYS A 104 10.55 16.44 -7.43
C LYS A 104 9.73 16.63 -6.15
N PRO A 105 9.40 17.87 -5.77
CA PRO A 105 8.59 18.13 -4.59
C PRO A 105 7.19 17.51 -4.73
N ILE A 106 6.83 16.68 -3.74
CA ILE A 106 5.53 15.99 -3.68
C ILE A 106 4.39 17.01 -3.61
N VAL A 107 4.56 18.04 -2.78
CA VAL A 107 3.59 19.11 -2.53
C VAL A 107 4.02 20.41 -3.22
N ARG A 108 3.06 21.20 -3.72
CA ARG A 108 3.34 22.51 -4.32
C ARG A 108 3.94 23.47 -3.30
N LYS A 109 5.03 24.16 -3.65
CA LYS A 109 5.74 25.14 -2.79
C LYS A 109 4.81 26.18 -2.14
N ARG A 110 3.86 26.75 -2.89
CA ARG A 110 2.88 27.72 -2.37
C ARG A 110 2.04 27.16 -1.21
N LYS A 111 1.64 25.88 -1.26
CA LYS A 111 0.87 25.22 -0.19
C LYS A 111 1.73 25.06 1.07
N VAL A 112 2.99 24.65 0.88
CA VAL A 112 3.98 24.55 1.99
C VAL A 112 4.19 25.91 2.65
N ILE A 113 4.35 26.98 1.88
CA ILE A 113 4.53 28.35 2.41
C ILE A 113 3.29 28.78 3.22
N LYS A 114 2.08 28.59 2.69
CA LYS A 114 0.84 28.92 3.41
C LYS A 114 0.75 28.15 4.74
N GLN A 115 1.02 26.84 4.74
CA GLN A 115 1.02 26.02 5.95
C GLN A 115 2.06 26.48 6.97
N ARG A 116 3.29 26.79 6.51
CA ARG A 116 4.34 27.33 7.38
C ARG A 116 3.94 28.65 8.03
N LYS A 117 3.30 29.56 7.30
CA LYS A 117 2.80 30.83 7.86
C LYS A 117 1.75 30.61 8.95
N ILE A 118 0.80 29.68 8.73
CA ILE A 118 -0.22 29.34 9.73
C ILE A 118 0.43 28.79 11.01
N ILE A 119 1.34 27.82 10.87
CA ILE A 119 2.04 27.22 12.01
C ILE A 119 2.86 28.26 12.78
N LEU A 120 3.58 29.13 12.07
CA LEU A 120 4.36 30.21 12.70
C LEU A 120 3.47 31.22 13.41
N GLY A 121 2.29 31.55 12.84
CA GLY A 121 1.30 32.41 13.49
C GLY A 121 0.75 31.79 14.78
N GLN A 122 0.39 30.50 14.75
CA GLN A 122 -0.06 29.78 15.94
C GLN A 122 1.01 29.73 17.03
N LYS A 123 2.28 29.51 16.66
CA LYS A 123 3.40 29.55 17.62
C LYS A 123 3.64 30.92 18.25
N LYS A 124 3.21 32.01 17.62
CA LYS A 124 3.32 33.36 18.21
C LYS A 124 2.23 33.57 19.26
N LEU A 125 0.99 33.21 18.95
CA LEU A 125 -0.14 33.30 19.88
C LEU A 125 0.13 32.50 21.17
N ILE A 126 0.62 31.27 21.04
CA ILE A 126 0.95 30.41 22.19
C ILE A 126 2.04 31.03 23.10
N LYS A 127 2.95 31.85 22.55
CA LYS A 127 3.99 32.54 23.33
C LYS A 127 3.54 33.85 23.96
N GLU A 128 2.45 34.44 23.47
CA GLU A 128 1.85 35.66 24.03
C GLU A 128 0.86 35.31 25.16
N ASP A 129 0.34 34.07 25.15
CA ASP A 129 -0.58 33.53 26.15
C ASP A 129 0.12 32.79 27.33
N GLU A 130 1.46 32.60 27.27
CA GLU A 130 2.33 32.08 28.36
C GLU A 130 3.00 33.20 29.15
#